data_AF-A0A0F9W8J5-F1
#
_entry.id   AF-A0A0F9W8J5-F1
#
_cell.length_a   1.000
_cell.length_b   1.000
_cell.length_c   1.000
_cell.angle_alpha   90.00
_cell.angle_beta   90.00
_cell.angle_gamma   90.00
#
_symmetry.space_group_name_H-M   'P 1'
#
loop_
_entity.id
_entity.type
_entity.pdbx_description
1 polymer ?
#
loop_
_entity_poly.entity_id
_entity_poly.type
_entity_poly.pdbx_seq_one_letter_code
_entity_poly.pdbx_strand_id
1 'polypeptide(L)'
;MSSEDEGPRIHGGADWDLIPAHMHEGITAYVETGRPMGHFLTAVLSNDLREAAARADDENTLALAGWVKFLYNYVPSECWGSLEAMARWREYHAERREATPDAS
;
A
#
# COMPACT_ATOMS: atom_id res chain seq x y z
N MET A 1 3.75 5.14 28.81
CA MET A 1 2.90 5.82 27.81
C MET A 1 2.36 4.71 26.94
N SER A 2 1.07 4.43 27.07
CA SER A 2 0.41 3.39 26.29
C SER A 2 0.60 3.73 24.83
N SER A 3 1.44 2.97 24.12
CA SER A 3 1.42 2.97 22.67
C SER A 3 0.05 2.42 22.32
N GLU A 4 -0.89 3.32 22.06
CA GLU A 4 -2.13 2.97 21.38
C GLU A 4 -1.71 2.18 20.14
N ASP A 5 -2.25 0.97 20.00
CA ASP A 5 -2.11 0.14 18.80
C ASP A 5 -2.86 0.88 17.67
N GLU A 6 -2.30 2.01 17.24
CA GLU A 6 -2.74 2.73 16.06
C GLU A 6 -2.43 1.78 14.91
N GLY A 7 -3.47 1.15 14.39
CA GLY A 7 -3.39 0.06 13.42
C GLY A 7 -2.59 0.40 12.16
N PRO A 8 -2.53 -0.54 11.21
CA PRO A 8 -1.67 -0.38 10.05
C PRO A 8 -2.01 0.87 9.25
N ARG A 9 -1.02 1.73 9.06
CA ARG A 9 -1.16 3.01 8.36
C ARG A 9 0.17 3.41 7.76
N ILE A 10 0.09 4.31 6.78
CA ILE A 10 1.26 4.99 6.23
C ILE A 10 1.83 5.93 7.30
N HIS A 11 3.14 6.04 7.40
CA HIS A 11 3.80 6.87 8.40
C HIS A 11 3.32 8.34 8.31
N GLY A 12 3.00 8.97 9.44
CA GLY A 12 2.41 10.33 9.47
C GLY A 12 3.28 11.44 8.88
N GLY A 13 4.59 11.20 8.74
CA GLY A 13 5.54 12.09 8.06
C GLY A 13 5.84 11.69 6.60
N ALA A 14 4.93 11.00 5.93
CA ALA A 14 5.13 10.56 4.56
C ALA A 14 5.32 11.73 3.58
N ASP A 15 6.33 11.59 2.72
CA ASP A 15 6.58 12.50 1.61
C ASP A 15 5.69 12.11 0.42
N TRP A 16 4.52 12.73 0.37
CA TRP A 16 3.48 12.45 -0.63
C TRP A 16 3.81 12.99 -2.03
N ASP A 17 4.80 13.87 -2.17
CA ASP A 17 5.24 14.39 -3.47
C ASP A 17 6.05 13.35 -4.27
N LEU A 18 6.45 12.24 -3.63
CA LEU A 18 7.14 11.13 -4.28
C LEU A 18 6.25 10.34 -5.25
N ILE A 19 4.93 10.39 -5.08
CA ILE A 19 3.97 9.62 -5.88
C ILE A 19 2.81 10.51 -6.35
N PRO A 20 2.20 10.21 -7.52
CA PRO A 20 1.12 11.04 -8.05
C PRO A 20 -0.09 11.13 -7.12
N ALA A 21 -0.70 12.32 -7.04
CA ALA A 21 -1.79 12.61 -6.10
C ALA A 21 -3.01 11.68 -6.26
N HIS A 22 -3.33 11.28 -7.51
CA HIS A 22 -4.45 10.35 -7.77
C HIS A 22 -4.22 8.94 -7.22
N MET A 23 -3.01 8.62 -6.80
CA MET A 23 -2.64 7.32 -6.24
C MET A 23 -2.72 7.27 -4.72
N HIS A 24 -2.84 8.42 -4.05
CA HIS A 24 -2.80 8.52 -2.58
C HIS A 24 -3.94 7.76 -1.90
N GLU A 25 -5.18 7.92 -2.39
CA GLU A 25 -6.33 7.18 -1.84
C GLU A 25 -6.14 5.68 -2.00
N GLY A 26 -5.65 5.25 -3.17
CA GLY A 26 -5.49 3.83 -3.45
C GLY A 26 -4.50 3.17 -2.50
N ILE A 27 -3.28 3.72 -2.39
CA ILE A 27 -2.27 3.14 -1.50
C ILE A 27 -2.71 3.20 -0.02
N THR A 28 -3.39 4.27 0.38
CA THR A 28 -3.91 4.42 1.75
C THR A 28 -4.97 3.34 2.04
N ALA A 29 -5.95 3.18 1.15
CA ALA A 29 -6.99 2.16 1.30
C ALA A 29 -6.41 0.75 1.35
N TYR A 30 -5.37 0.46 0.56
CA TYR A 30 -4.67 -0.81 0.63
C TYR A 30 -4.00 -1.04 1.98
N VAL A 31 -3.22 -0.06 2.47
CA VAL A 31 -2.47 -0.20 3.72
C VAL A 31 -3.44 -0.33 4.91
N GLU A 32 -4.45 0.52 4.98
CA GLU A 32 -5.36 0.62 6.13
C GLU A 32 -6.47 -0.43 6.14
N THR A 33 -6.86 -0.98 4.99
CA THR A 33 -8.01 -1.90 4.90
C THR A 33 -7.75 -3.16 4.08
N GLY A 34 -6.60 -3.30 3.43
CA GLY A 34 -6.32 -4.43 2.54
C GLY A 34 -7.22 -4.48 1.30
N ARG A 35 -7.76 -3.32 0.86
CA ARG A 35 -8.65 -3.23 -0.31
C ARG A 35 -7.95 -3.75 -1.58
N PRO A 36 -8.67 -4.43 -2.49
CA PRO A 36 -8.12 -4.81 -3.80
C PRO A 36 -7.73 -3.57 -4.62
N MET A 37 -6.60 -3.66 -5.32
CA MET A 37 -6.01 -2.57 -6.09
C MET A 37 -5.97 -2.86 -7.59
N GLY A 38 -5.78 -1.80 -8.39
CA GLY A 38 -5.55 -1.92 -9.83
C GLY A 38 -4.21 -2.58 -10.16
N HIS A 39 -4.08 -3.02 -11.42
CA HIS A 39 -2.93 -3.81 -11.87
C HIS A 39 -1.57 -3.11 -11.70
N PHE A 40 -1.52 -1.78 -11.83
CA PHE A 40 -0.28 -1.01 -11.62
C PHE A 40 0.22 -1.12 -10.17
N LEU A 41 -0.65 -0.80 -9.20
CA LEU A 41 -0.29 -0.90 -7.77
C LEU A 41 0.04 -2.32 -7.36
N THR A 42 -0.66 -3.32 -7.91
CA THR A 42 -0.30 -4.72 -7.68
C THR A 42 1.13 -5.02 -8.10
N ALA A 43 1.55 -4.57 -9.28
CA ALA A 43 2.92 -4.78 -9.76
C ALA A 43 3.97 -4.02 -8.92
N VAL A 44 3.67 -2.77 -8.53
CA VAL A 44 4.54 -1.97 -7.67
C VAL A 44 4.72 -2.64 -6.30
N LEU A 45 3.62 -3.01 -5.65
CA LEU A 45 3.62 -3.63 -4.33
C LEU A 45 4.22 -5.04 -4.35
N SER A 46 4.11 -5.78 -5.46
CA SER A 46 4.73 -7.09 -5.61
C SER A 46 6.19 -7.05 -6.05
N ASN A 47 6.79 -5.85 -6.18
CA ASN A 47 8.15 -5.63 -6.64
C ASN A 47 8.42 -6.19 -8.06
N ASP A 48 7.43 -6.10 -8.95
CA ASP A 48 7.58 -6.42 -10.38
C ASP A 48 7.77 -5.14 -11.19
N LEU A 49 9.04 -4.71 -11.31
CA LEU A 49 9.39 -3.49 -12.05
C LEU A 49 8.96 -3.54 -13.52
N ARG A 50 9.04 -4.71 -14.15
CA ARG A 50 8.67 -4.87 -15.56
C ARG A 50 7.17 -4.59 -15.74
N GLU A 51 6.36 -5.23 -14.90
CA GLU A 51 4.91 -5.10 -14.97
C GLU A 51 4.40 -3.75 -14.47
N ALA A 52 5.12 -3.11 -13.54
CA ALA A 52 4.85 -1.75 -13.08
C ALA A 52 5.12 -0.73 -14.20
N ALA A 53 6.29 -0.81 -14.86
CA ALA A 53 6.64 0.07 -15.96
C ALA A 53 5.72 -0.12 -17.18
N ALA A 54 5.30 -1.35 -17.48
CA ALA A 54 4.40 -1.63 -18.60
C ALA A 54 2.97 -1.12 -18.40
N ARG A 55 2.54 -0.86 -17.16
CA ARG A 55 1.17 -0.44 -16.80
C ARG A 55 1.07 0.98 -16.28
N ALA A 56 2.19 1.64 -16.05
CA ALA A 56 2.21 3.00 -15.56
C ALA A 56 1.57 3.95 -16.60
N ASP A 57 0.78 4.90 -16.12
CA ASP A 57 0.43 6.10 -16.88
C ASP A 57 1.64 7.06 -16.93
N ASP A 58 1.50 8.21 -17.60
CA ASP A 58 2.60 9.16 -17.78
C ASP A 58 3.18 9.66 -16.45
N GLU A 59 2.31 9.99 -15.48
CA GLU A 59 2.73 10.48 -14.16
C GLU A 59 3.43 9.39 -13.34
N ASN A 60 2.85 8.18 -13.33
CA ASN A 60 3.43 7.05 -12.64
C ASN A 60 4.74 6.58 -13.26
N THR A 61 4.90 6.73 -14.58
CA THR A 61 6.15 6.41 -15.30
C THR A 61 7.28 7.31 -14.80
N LEU A 62 7.01 8.61 -14.67
CA LEU A 62 7.96 9.58 -14.11
C LEU A 62 8.25 9.32 -12.62
N ALA A 63 7.26 8.79 -11.90
CA ALA A 63 7.34 8.54 -10.46
C ALA A 63 7.80 7.13 -10.06
N LEU A 64 8.21 6.24 -10.98
CA LEU A 64 8.59 4.85 -10.64
C LEU A 64 9.67 4.76 -9.55
N ALA A 65 10.69 5.63 -9.61
CA ALA A 65 11.70 5.69 -8.55
C ALA A 65 11.16 6.27 -7.23
N GLY A 66 10.20 7.19 -7.32
CA GLY A 66 9.48 7.76 -6.19
C GLY A 66 8.64 6.71 -5.47
N TRP A 67 7.96 5.82 -6.20
CA TRP A 67 7.25 4.68 -5.65
C TRP A 67 8.13 3.80 -4.76
N VAL A 68 9.32 3.44 -5.23
CA VAL A 68 10.26 2.61 -4.44
C VAL A 68 10.67 3.32 -3.15
N LYS A 69 11.00 4.62 -3.22
CA LYS A 69 11.35 5.41 -2.03
C LYS A 69 10.18 5.55 -1.07
N PHE A 70 8.97 5.74 -1.59
CA PHE A 70 7.76 5.90 -0.80
C PHE A 70 7.46 4.62 -0.01
N LEU A 71 7.47 3.47 -0.69
CA LEU A 71 7.26 2.17 -0.05
C LEU A 71 8.31 1.87 1.01
N TYR A 72 9.59 2.09 0.70
CA TYR A 72 10.69 1.77 1.60
C TYR A 72 10.69 2.59 2.90
N ASN A 73 10.31 3.88 2.82
CA ASN A 73 10.42 4.79 3.96
C ASN A 73 9.12 4.93 4.77
N TYR A 74 7.95 4.75 4.16
CA TYR A 74 6.69 5.18 4.76
C TYR A 74 5.62 4.08 4.84
N VAL A 75 5.79 2.97 4.14
CA VAL A 75 4.81 1.90 4.08
C VAL A 75 5.28 0.69 4.89
N PRO A 76 4.43 0.08 5.75
CA PRO A 76 4.79 -1.10 6.52
C PRO A 76 5.37 -2.20 5.64
N SER A 77 6.54 -2.72 6.00
CA SER A 77 7.29 -3.70 5.20
C SER A 77 6.52 -5.00 4.94
N GLU A 78 5.58 -5.32 5.81
CA GLU A 78 4.78 -6.54 5.82
C GLU A 78 3.73 -6.56 4.71
N CYS A 79 3.40 -5.41 4.12
CA CYS A 79 2.32 -5.31 3.12
C CYS A 79 2.81 -5.25 1.67
N TRP A 80 4.11 -5.36 1.39
CA TRP A 80 4.65 -5.26 0.04
C TRP A 80 5.97 -6.04 -0.11
N GLY A 81 6.54 -6.02 -1.32
CA GLY A 81 7.79 -6.70 -1.67
C GLY A 81 7.59 -8.05 -2.39
N SER A 82 6.41 -8.66 -2.24
CA SER A 82 6.03 -9.88 -2.96
C SER A 82 4.52 -10.07 -3.00
N LEU A 83 4.02 -10.91 -3.91
CA LEU A 83 2.60 -11.31 -3.93
C LEU A 83 2.17 -12.02 -2.64
N GLU A 84 3.07 -12.74 -1.99
CA GLU A 84 2.80 -13.42 -0.73
C GLU A 84 2.60 -12.43 0.42
N ALA A 85 3.45 -11.40 0.52
CA ALA A 85 3.27 -10.33 1.49
C ALA A 85 1.92 -9.62 1.30
N MET A 86 1.55 -9.34 0.04
CA MET A 86 0.25 -8.75 -0.28
C MET A 86 -0.93 -9.65 0.12
N ALA A 87 -0.84 -10.95 -0.14
CA ALA A 87 -1.88 -11.90 0.22
C ALA A 87 -2.09 -11.94 1.75
N ARG A 88 -1.00 -12.10 2.51
CA ARG A 88 -1.02 -12.11 3.98
C ARG A 88 -1.58 -10.81 4.56
N TRP A 89 -1.24 -9.66 3.98
CA TRP A 89 -1.78 -8.37 4.41
C TRP A 89 -3.29 -8.26 4.21
N ARG A 90 -3.79 -8.75 3.08
CA ARG A 90 -5.23 -8.77 2.77
C ARG A 90 -5.99 -9.73 3.69
N GLU A 91 -5.39 -10.88 3.99
CA GLU A 91 -5.92 -11.86 4.95
C GLU A 91 -6.00 -11.26 6.35
N TYR A 92 -4.91 -10.66 6.85
CA TYR A 92 -4.88 -9.95 8.14
C TYR A 92 -6.03 -8.93 8.28
N HIS A 93 -6.28 -8.13 7.23
CA HIS A 93 -7.38 -7.17 7.24
C HIS A 93 -8.76 -7.82 7.15
N ALA A 94 -8.90 -8.95 6.45
CA ALA A 94 -10.14 -9.72 6.42
C ALA A 94 -10.47 -10.29 7.80
N GLU A 95 -9.50 -10.92 8.45
CA GLU A 95 -9.64 -11.46 9.81
C GLU A 95 -10.00 -10.37 10.82
N ARG A 96 -9.38 -9.18 10.71
CA ARG A 96 -9.72 -8.02 11.57
C ARG A 96 -11.15 -7.54 11.41
N ARG A 97 -11.68 -7.53 10.18
CA ARG A 97 -13.09 -7.18 9.91
C ARG A 97 -14.04 -8.21 10.49
N GLU A 98 -13.70 -9.50 10.40
CA GLU A 98 -14.51 -10.58 10.97
C GLU A 98 -14.49 -10.58 12.50
N ALA A 99 -13.35 -10.25 13.11
CA ALA A 99 -13.17 -10.17 14.56
C ALA A 99 -13.82 -8.92 15.19
N THR A 100 -14.11 -7.90 14.37
CA THR A 100 -14.86 -6.70 14.78
C THR A 100 -16.17 -6.66 14.01
N PRO A 101 -17.11 -7.58 14.27
CA PRO A 101 -18.41 -7.53 13.63
C PRO A 101 -19.07 -6.21 14.02
N ASP A 102 -19.36 -5.40 13.01
CA ASP A 102 -19.88 -4.05 13.13
C ASP A 102 -21.08 -4.00 14.11
N ALA A 103 -20.99 -3.11 15.10
CA ALA A 103 -22.11 -2.77 15.96
C ALA A 103 -23.11 -2.00 15.09
N SER A 104 -24.12 -2.73 14.60
CA SER A 104 -25.24 -2.20 13.81
C SER A 104 -25.94 -1.01 14.46
#